data_AF-M6VYP3-F1
#
_entry.id   AF-M6VYP3-F1
#
_cell.length_a   1.000
_cell.length_b   1.000
_cell.length_c   1.000
_cell.angle_alpha   90.00
_cell.angle_beta   90.00
_cell.angle_gamma   90.00
#
_symmetry.space_group_name_H-M   'P 1'
#
loop_
_entity.id
_entity.type
_entity.pdbx_description
1 polymer ?
#
loop_
_entity_poly.entity_id
_entity_poly.type
_entity_poly.pdbx_seq_one_letter_code
_entity_poly.pdbx_strand_id
1 'polypeptide(L)'
;MFSGVRILLILNGLGIFPFIWTGLIESSISLFGYSLLYKYHNGSLSVLHANWRRARTLLRDSWMLLLSGLAVIVYMRIDQIMIGQMMGDEAVGIYTAAVKISEVWYFIPMAVASSIFPAILKAKEFSQELYLERLGLLHSFMFLLALMIAIPMTFLSDPIIRLFFGEKFSEAGNVLAIHIWAGILFFRGSK
;
A
#
# COMPACT_ATOMS: atom_id res chain seq x y z
N MET A 1 15.28 -7.32 8.43
CA MET A 1 16.51 -6.78 9.05
C MET A 1 16.41 -5.29 9.31
N PHE A 2 16.18 -4.44 8.30
CA PHE A 2 16.09 -2.98 8.44
C PHE A 2 14.98 -2.49 9.38
N SER A 3 13.81 -3.14 9.38
CA SER A 3 12.74 -2.82 10.33
C SER A 3 13.17 -3.03 11.79
N GLY A 4 14.00 -4.05 12.07
CA GLY A 4 14.53 -4.30 13.41
C GLY A 4 15.52 -3.22 13.86
N VAL A 5 16.37 -2.74 12.95
CA VAL A 5 17.29 -1.62 13.22
C VAL A 5 16.48 -0.35 13.53
N ARG A 6 15.43 -0.04 12.75
CA ARG A 6 14.56 1.11 13.02
C ARG A 6 13.89 1.02 14.39
N ILE A 7 13.40 -0.15 14.80
CA ILE A 7 12.81 -0.36 16.13
C ILE A 7 13.85 -0.11 17.24
N LEU A 8 15.07 -0.63 17.09
CA LEU A 8 16.16 -0.37 18.04
C LEU A 8 16.50 1.12 18.15
N LEU A 9 16.50 1.85 17.02
CA LEU A 9 16.75 3.30 17.02
C LEU A 9 15.65 4.07 17.76
N ILE A 10 14.38 3.67 17.59
CA ILE A 10 13.23 4.24 18.32
C ILE A 10 13.39 4.01 19.83
N LEU A 11 13.71 2.78 20.24
CA LEU A 11 13.84 2.43 21.67
C LEU A 11 14.99 3.17 22.35
N ASN A 12 16.05 3.50 21.62
CA ASN A 12 17.18 4.29 22.11
C ASN A 12 16.91 5.82 22.10
N GLY A 13 15.71 6.26 21.70
CA GLY A 13 15.33 7.68 21.69
C GLY A 13 16.18 8.54 20.75
N LEU A 14 16.82 7.92 19.74
CA LEU A 14 17.66 8.65 18.80
C LEU A 14 16.81 9.56 17.93
N GLY A 15 17.35 10.73 17.59
CA GLY A 15 16.67 11.73 16.76
C GLY A 15 16.36 11.24 15.34
N ILE A 16 15.94 12.16 14.47
CA ILE A 16 15.45 11.80 13.12
C ILE A 16 16.60 11.39 12.17
N PHE A 17 17.83 11.87 12.41
CA PHE A 17 18.97 11.67 11.50
C PHE A 17 19.37 10.20 11.26
N PRO A 18 19.44 9.31 12.27
CA PRO A 18 19.71 7.89 12.04
C PRO A 18 18.72 7.19 11.11
N PHE A 19 17.45 7.60 11.10
CA PHE A 19 16.46 7.04 10.17
C PHE A 19 16.81 7.35 8.72
N ILE A 20 17.30 8.56 8.43
CA ILE A 20 17.77 8.96 7.10
C ILE A 20 18.94 8.06 6.67
N TRP A 21 19.93 7.86 7.55
CA TRP A 21 21.07 7.00 7.27
C TRP A 21 20.67 5.54 7.03
N THR A 22 19.73 4.99 7.79
CA THR A 22 19.23 3.62 7.54
C THR A 22 18.59 3.49 6.16
N GLY A 23 17.83 4.49 5.71
CA GLY A 23 17.20 4.50 4.38
C GLY A 23 18.21 4.58 3.24
N LEU A 24 19.25 5.42 3.40
CA LEU A 24 20.35 5.52 2.43
C LEU A 24 21.14 4.20 2.32
N ILE A 25 21.43 3.56 3.46
CA ILE A 25 22.13 2.27 3.49
C ILE A 25 21.28 1.18 2.83
N GLU A 26 19.98 1.11 3.13
CA GLU A 26 19.04 0.15 2.53
C GLU A 26 18.98 0.30 1.00
N SER A 27 18.90 1.54 0.50
CA SER A 27 18.90 1.84 -0.94
C SER A 27 20.24 1.48 -1.60
N SER A 28 21.35 1.74 -0.91
CA SER A 28 22.70 1.41 -1.41
C SER A 28 22.91 -0.10 -1.51
N ILE A 29 22.50 -0.86 -0.49
CA ILE A 29 22.55 -2.33 -0.49
C ILE A 29 21.66 -2.90 -1.60
N SER A 30 20.47 -2.33 -1.79
CA SER A 30 19.55 -2.76 -2.86
C SER A 30 20.16 -2.53 -4.24
N LEU A 31 20.71 -1.34 -4.49
CA LEU A 31 21.40 -1.00 -5.73
C LEU A 31 22.57 -1.96 -6.01
N PHE A 32 23.38 -2.21 -4.98
CA PHE A 32 24.50 -3.14 -5.06
C PHE A 32 24.02 -4.57 -5.39
N GLY A 33 22.99 -5.06 -4.68
CA GLY A 33 22.38 -6.37 -4.91
C GLY A 33 21.84 -6.53 -6.33
N TYR A 34 21.11 -5.53 -6.85
CA TYR A 34 20.64 -5.53 -8.23
C TYR A 34 21.81 -5.57 -9.21
N SER A 35 22.87 -4.78 -8.99
CA SER A 35 24.04 -4.77 -9.87
C SER A 35 24.77 -6.12 -9.90
N LEU A 36 24.82 -6.85 -8.77
CA LEU A 36 25.42 -8.17 -8.66
C LEU A 36 24.58 -9.23 -9.37
N LEU A 37 23.27 -9.26 -9.11
CA LEU A 37 22.31 -10.15 -9.78
C LEU A 37 22.34 -9.96 -11.31
N TYR A 38 22.43 -8.70 -11.75
CA TYR A 38 22.46 -8.37 -13.17
C TYR A 38 23.75 -8.86 -13.85
N LYS A 39 24.90 -8.74 -13.17
CA LYS A 39 26.17 -9.32 -13.64
C LYS A 39 26.13 -10.85 -13.66
N TYR A 40 25.52 -11.48 -12.65
CA TYR A 40 25.40 -12.94 -12.55
C TYR A 40 24.51 -13.56 -13.64
N HIS A 41 23.48 -12.84 -14.10
CA HIS A 41 22.61 -13.25 -15.22
C HIS A 41 23.10 -12.78 -16.61
N ASN A 42 24.40 -12.53 -16.79
CA ASN A 42 25.00 -12.06 -18.06
C ASN A 42 24.38 -10.77 -18.63
N GLY A 43 23.78 -9.92 -17.80
CA GLY A 43 23.33 -8.60 -18.21
C GLY A 43 24.49 -7.61 -18.26
N SER A 44 24.73 -6.98 -19.41
CA SER A 44 25.67 -5.85 -19.50
C SER A 44 24.94 -4.55 -19.15
N LEU A 45 25.32 -3.90 -18.03
CA LEU A 45 24.91 -2.52 -17.72
C LEU A 45 25.69 -1.55 -18.62
N SER A 46 25.33 -1.53 -19.89
CA SER A 46 25.96 -0.65 -20.88
C SER A 46 25.05 0.55 -21.13
N VAL A 47 25.38 1.67 -20.50
CA VAL A 47 24.75 2.98 -20.77
C VAL A 47 24.98 3.44 -22.22
N LEU A 48 25.93 2.82 -22.93
CA LEU A 48 26.24 3.10 -24.34
C LEU A 48 25.08 2.75 -25.29
N HIS A 49 24.12 1.90 -24.87
CA HIS A 49 22.93 1.60 -25.66
C HIS A 49 21.71 2.46 -25.28
N ALA A 50 21.90 3.51 -24.48
CA ALA A 50 20.83 4.42 -24.11
C ALA A 50 20.25 5.09 -25.36
N ASN A 51 19.01 4.74 -25.70
CA ASN A 51 18.32 5.32 -26.85
C ASN A 51 17.30 6.35 -26.38
N TRP A 52 17.58 7.62 -26.66
CA TRP A 52 16.70 8.74 -26.31
C TRP A 52 15.29 8.60 -26.88
N ARG A 53 15.15 8.08 -28.10
CA ARG A 53 13.84 7.83 -28.73
C ARG A 53 13.05 6.80 -27.90
N ARG A 54 13.71 5.72 -27.45
CA ARG A 54 13.08 4.70 -26.59
C ARG A 54 12.72 5.27 -25.22
N ALA A 55 13.59 6.07 -24.61
CA ALA A 55 13.31 6.76 -23.35
C ALA A 55 12.09 7.69 -23.48
N ARG A 56 11.99 8.47 -24.56
CA ARG A 56 10.84 9.34 -24.82
C ARG A 56 9.54 8.55 -25.03
N THR A 57 9.58 7.41 -25.73
CA THR A 57 8.41 6.54 -25.88
C THR A 57 7.98 5.99 -24.53
N LEU A 58 8.90 5.44 -23.74
CA LEU A 58 8.59 4.90 -22.41
C LEU A 58 8.04 5.98 -21.47
N LEU A 59 8.60 7.18 -21.47
CA LEU A 59 8.08 8.30 -20.66
C LEU A 59 6.69 8.73 -21.11
N ARG A 60 6.42 8.77 -22.42
CA ARG A 60 5.09 9.08 -22.96
C ARG A 60 4.07 8.02 -22.55
N ASP A 61 4.43 6.74 -22.66
CA ASP A 61 3.55 5.63 -22.31
C ASP A 61 3.33 5.57 -20.79
N SER A 62 4.34 5.94 -19.99
CA SER A 62 4.24 5.98 -18.53
C SER A 62 3.52 7.22 -17.99
N TRP A 63 3.34 8.29 -18.77
CA TRP A 63 2.67 9.50 -18.31
C TRP A 63 1.23 9.22 -17.85
N MET A 64 0.49 8.37 -18.57
CA MET A 64 -0.86 7.97 -18.16
C MET A 64 -0.83 7.23 -16.82
N LEU A 65 0.14 6.33 -16.63
CA LEU A 65 0.31 5.60 -15.38
C LEU A 65 0.66 6.53 -14.21
N LEU A 66 1.54 7.51 -14.44
CA LEU A 66 1.88 8.54 -13.44
C LEU A 66 0.63 9.34 -13.05
N LEU A 67 -0.16 9.77 -14.04
CA LEU A 67 -1.39 10.51 -13.78
C LEU A 67 -2.41 9.68 -13.01
N SER A 68 -2.59 8.40 -13.35
CA SER A 68 -3.45 7.49 -12.60
C SER A 68 -2.96 7.31 -11.16
N GLY A 69 -1.65 7.16 -10.94
CA GLY A 69 -1.08 7.06 -9.60
C GLY A 69 -1.31 8.31 -8.76
N LEU A 70 -1.11 9.50 -9.35
CA LEU A 70 -1.41 10.78 -8.69
C LEU A 70 -2.90 10.92 -8.39
N ALA A 71 -3.78 10.53 -9.30
CA ALA A 71 -5.22 10.57 -9.09
C ALA A 71 -5.63 9.66 -7.92
N VAL A 72 -5.03 8.47 -7.78
CA VAL A 72 -5.26 7.59 -6.64
C VAL A 72 -4.79 8.24 -5.34
N ILE A 73 -3.61 8.88 -5.32
CA ILE A 73 -3.13 9.57 -4.11
C ILE A 73 -4.09 10.69 -3.70
N VAL A 74 -4.51 11.52 -4.66
CA VAL A 74 -5.48 12.59 -4.39
C VAL A 74 -6.79 12.01 -3.89
N TYR A 75 -7.32 10.98 -4.55
CA TYR A 75 -8.55 10.31 -4.13
C TYR A 75 -8.45 9.76 -2.70
N MET A 76 -7.34 9.14 -2.32
CA MET A 76 -7.14 8.57 -0.98
C MET A 76 -6.90 9.64 0.11
N ARG A 77 -6.56 10.87 -0.27
CA ARG A 77 -6.22 11.95 0.66
C ARG A 77 -7.22 13.12 0.63
N ILE A 78 -8.17 13.12 -0.30
CA ILE A 78 -9.15 14.20 -0.44
C ILE A 78 -9.98 14.35 0.84
N ASP A 79 -10.32 13.24 1.50
CA ASP A 79 -11.07 13.24 2.75
C ASP A 79 -10.35 14.02 3.86
N GLN A 80 -9.01 13.91 3.93
CA GLN A 80 -8.21 14.66 4.90
C GLN A 80 -8.22 16.16 4.60
N ILE A 81 -8.14 16.54 3.32
CA ILE A 81 -8.22 17.96 2.91
C ILE A 81 -9.60 18.52 3.25
N MET A 82 -10.66 17.79 2.94
CA MET A 82 -12.05 18.19 3.23
C MET A 82 -12.27 18.37 4.73
N ILE A 83 -11.86 17.40 5.55
CA ILE A 83 -11.98 17.49 7.01
C ILE A 83 -11.18 18.68 7.55
N GLY A 84 -9.98 18.95 7.02
CA GLY A 84 -9.19 20.11 7.44
C GLY A 84 -9.88 21.44 7.16
N GLN A 85 -10.50 21.58 5.99
CA GLN A 85 -11.25 22.79 5.65
C GLN A 85 -12.56 22.95 6.44
N MET A 86 -13.18 21.85 6.84
CA MET A 86 -14.48 21.86 7.53
C MET A 86 -14.37 21.92 9.06
N MET A 87 -13.35 21.28 9.64
CA MET A 87 -13.25 21.00 11.08
C MET A 87 -11.88 21.36 11.69
N GLY A 88 -10.90 21.76 10.88
CA GLY A 88 -9.57 22.16 11.35
C GLY A 88 -8.59 20.99 11.57
N ASP A 89 -7.36 21.34 11.96
CA ASP A 89 -6.21 20.43 11.97
C ASP A 89 -6.31 19.30 13.01
N GLU A 90 -6.96 19.55 14.15
CA GLU A 90 -7.15 18.54 15.19
C GLU A 90 -8.00 17.37 14.68
N ALA A 91 -9.11 17.66 14.01
CA ALA A 91 -9.97 16.65 13.38
C ALA A 91 -9.23 15.87 12.30
N VAL A 92 -8.35 16.52 11.53
CA VAL A 92 -7.47 15.85 10.56
C VAL A 92 -6.52 14.90 11.26
N GLY A 93 -5.97 15.27 12.42
CA GLY A 93 -5.12 14.40 13.23
C GLY A 93 -5.84 13.13 13.68
N ILE A 94 -7.05 13.27 14.23
CA ILE A 94 -7.92 12.16 14.64
C ILE A 94 -8.23 11.24 13.45
N TYR A 95 -8.70 11.82 12.34
CA TYR A 95 -9.05 11.06 11.15
C TYR A 95 -7.83 10.35 10.53
N THR A 96 -6.68 11.03 10.46
CA THR A 96 -5.44 10.46 9.92
C THR A 96 -4.95 9.28 10.77
N ALA A 97 -5.10 9.33 12.09
CA ALA A 97 -4.75 8.20 12.96
C ALA A 97 -5.59 6.95 12.65
N ALA A 98 -6.90 7.13 12.46
CA ALA A 98 -7.81 6.05 12.07
C ALA A 98 -7.47 5.48 10.68
N VAL A 99 -7.32 6.36 9.68
CA VAL A 99 -7.00 5.97 8.29
C VAL A 99 -5.67 5.23 8.21
N LYS A 100 -4.67 5.64 8.99
CA LYS A 100 -3.37 4.97 8.99
C LYS A 100 -3.47 3.51 9.42
N ILE A 101 -4.37 3.17 10.33
CA ILE A 101 -4.60 1.77 10.75
C ILE A 101 -5.44 1.02 9.71
N SER A 102 -6.48 1.63 9.15
CA SER A 102 -7.31 0.97 8.12
C SER A 102 -6.51 0.64 6.84
N GLU A 103 -5.60 1.52 6.42
CA GLU A 103 -4.79 1.36 5.21
C GLU A 103 -3.81 0.17 5.30
N VAL A 104 -3.36 -0.20 6.51
CA VAL A 104 -2.46 -1.36 6.70
C VAL A 104 -3.08 -2.64 6.14
N TRP A 105 -4.40 -2.76 6.25
CA TRP A 105 -5.13 -3.93 5.76
C TRP A 105 -5.04 -4.10 4.23
N TYR A 106 -4.86 -3.02 3.45
CA TYR A 106 -4.79 -3.09 1.99
C TYR A 106 -3.59 -3.88 1.44
N PHE A 107 -2.57 -4.12 2.26
CA PHE A 107 -1.42 -4.94 1.88
C PHE A 107 -1.82 -6.38 1.53
N ILE A 108 -2.69 -6.99 2.32
CA ILE A 108 -3.09 -8.40 2.17
C ILE A 108 -3.79 -8.69 0.84
N PRO A 109 -4.85 -7.96 0.45
CA PRO A 109 -5.52 -8.16 -0.83
C PRO A 109 -4.59 -7.84 -2.01
N MET A 110 -3.71 -6.85 -1.88
CA MET A 110 -2.70 -6.55 -2.91
C MET A 110 -1.72 -7.72 -3.10
N ALA A 111 -1.26 -8.33 -2.01
CA ALA A 111 -0.38 -9.49 -2.03
C ALA A 111 -1.08 -10.73 -2.63
N VAL A 112 -2.34 -10.97 -2.26
CA VAL A 112 -3.12 -12.09 -2.81
C VAL A 112 -3.40 -11.87 -4.30
N ALA A 113 -3.85 -10.68 -4.70
CA ALA A 113 -4.13 -10.35 -6.09
C ALA A 113 -2.87 -10.49 -6.95
N SER A 114 -1.74 -9.91 -6.55
CA SER A 114 -0.48 -10.01 -7.31
C SER A 114 0.03 -11.46 -7.44
N SER A 115 -0.23 -12.31 -6.45
CA SER A 115 0.16 -13.73 -6.48
C SER A 115 -0.75 -14.60 -7.37
N ILE A 116 -2.06 -14.34 -7.34
CA ILE A 116 -3.06 -15.15 -8.04
C ILE A 116 -3.32 -14.66 -9.47
N PHE A 117 -3.10 -13.37 -9.74
CA PHE A 117 -3.38 -12.74 -11.04
C PHE A 117 -2.74 -13.48 -12.24
N PRO A 118 -1.46 -13.91 -12.20
CA PRO A 118 -0.89 -14.70 -13.29
C PRO A 118 -1.62 -16.02 -13.57
N ALA A 119 -2.13 -16.68 -12.52
CA ALA A 119 -2.88 -17.94 -12.65
C ALA A 119 -4.29 -17.74 -13.21
N ILE A 120 -4.91 -16.59 -12.93
CA ILE A 120 -6.19 -16.19 -13.54
C ILE A 120 -5.99 -15.87 -15.03
N LEU A 121 -4.94 -15.12 -15.38
CA LEU A 121 -4.65 -14.80 -16.78
C LEU A 121 -4.40 -16.05 -17.62
N LYS A 122 -3.65 -17.03 -17.10
CA LYS A 122 -3.45 -18.33 -17.78
C LYS A 122 -4.76 -19.06 -18.04
N ALA A 123 -5.75 -18.98 -17.13
CA ALA A 123 -7.04 -19.64 -17.33
C ALA A 123 -7.81 -19.10 -18.55
N LYS A 124 -7.62 -17.81 -18.87
CA LYS A 124 -8.23 -17.16 -20.04
C LYS A 124 -7.76 -17.75 -21.37
N GLU A 125 -6.55 -18.32 -21.41
CA GLU A 125 -6.03 -19.00 -22.60
C GLU A 125 -6.78 -20.31 -22.90
N PHE A 126 -7.39 -20.94 -21.88
CA PHE A 126 -8.14 -22.18 -22.03
C PHE A 126 -9.64 -21.94 -22.26
N SER A 127 -10.28 -21.13 -21.42
CA SER A 127 -11.69 -20.75 -21.62
C SER A 127 -12.06 -19.46 -20.90
N GLN A 128 -13.00 -18.73 -21.49
CA GLN A 128 -13.55 -17.51 -20.87
C GLN A 128 -14.37 -17.82 -19.61
N GLU A 129 -15.06 -18.95 -19.57
CA GLU A 129 -15.83 -19.39 -18.41
C GLU A 129 -14.94 -19.65 -17.20
N LEU A 130 -13.83 -20.37 -17.38
CA LEU A 130 -12.88 -20.66 -16.31
C LEU A 130 -12.19 -19.39 -15.78
N TYR A 131 -11.92 -18.43 -16.66
CA TYR A 131 -11.42 -17.11 -16.27
C TYR A 131 -12.41 -16.39 -15.34
N LEU A 132 -13.70 -16.33 -15.73
CA LEU A 132 -14.74 -15.66 -14.94
C LEU A 132 -15.00 -16.38 -13.61
N GLU A 133 -14.98 -17.71 -13.60
CA GLU A 133 -15.11 -18.51 -12.38
C GLU A 133 -13.98 -18.20 -11.38
N ARG A 134 -12.71 -18.24 -11.82
CA ARG A 134 -11.56 -17.95 -10.96
C ARG A 134 -11.55 -16.51 -10.46
N LEU A 135 -11.98 -15.57 -11.31
CA LEU A 135 -12.12 -14.17 -10.92
C LEU A 135 -13.22 -14.01 -9.85
N GLY A 136 -14.37 -14.68 -10.03
CA GLY A 136 -15.46 -14.71 -9.07
C GLY A 136 -15.06 -15.33 -7.72
N LEU A 137 -14.28 -16.41 -7.73
CA LEU A 137 -13.69 -17.01 -6.53
C LEU A 137 -12.75 -16.05 -5.81
N LEU A 138 -11.87 -15.35 -6.55
CA LEU A 138 -10.98 -14.34 -5.96
C LEU A 138 -11.79 -13.23 -5.28
N HIS A 139 -12.79 -12.66 -5.94
CA HIS A 139 -13.64 -11.62 -5.33
C HIS A 139 -14.41 -12.12 -4.11
N SER A 140 -14.96 -13.33 -4.18
CA SER A 140 -15.69 -13.94 -3.04
C SER A 140 -14.77 -14.16 -1.85
N PHE A 141 -13.54 -14.64 -2.10
CA PHE A 141 -12.51 -14.81 -1.08
C PHE A 141 -12.09 -13.46 -0.49
N MET A 142 -11.84 -12.44 -1.31
CA MET A 142 -11.50 -11.09 -0.84
C MET A 142 -12.62 -10.48 0.01
N PHE A 143 -13.88 -10.66 -0.39
CA PHE A 143 -15.04 -10.19 0.37
C PHE A 143 -15.13 -10.86 1.73
N LEU A 144 -15.02 -12.19 1.79
CA LEU A 144 -15.04 -12.94 3.04
C LEU A 144 -13.89 -12.51 3.96
N LEU A 145 -12.70 -12.36 3.39
CA LEU A 145 -11.53 -11.91 4.13
C LEU A 145 -11.72 -10.49 4.68
N ALA A 146 -12.29 -9.57 3.91
CA ALA A 146 -12.59 -8.22 4.39
C ALA A 146 -13.60 -8.24 5.54
N LEU A 147 -14.61 -9.11 5.48
CA LEU A 147 -15.59 -9.27 6.56
C LEU A 147 -14.95 -9.82 7.84
N MET A 148 -14.07 -10.82 7.71
CA MET A 148 -13.32 -11.42 8.82
C MET A 148 -12.44 -10.40 9.56
N ILE A 149 -12.13 -9.26 8.94
CA ILE A 149 -11.32 -8.19 9.52
C ILE A 149 -12.19 -7.06 10.04
N ALA A 150 -13.13 -6.60 9.23
CA ALA A 150 -14.00 -5.48 9.58
C ALA A 150 -14.79 -5.77 10.86
N ILE A 151 -15.29 -7.01 11.03
CA ILE A 151 -16.06 -7.39 12.21
C ILE A 151 -15.21 -7.28 13.49
N PRO A 152 -14.09 -8.01 13.67
CA PRO A 152 -13.26 -7.84 14.87
C PRO A 152 -12.73 -6.42 15.04
N MET A 153 -12.35 -5.76 13.95
CA MET A 153 -11.81 -4.40 14.01
C MET A 153 -12.82 -3.39 14.53
N THR A 154 -14.11 -3.59 14.28
CA THR A 154 -15.17 -2.73 14.82
C THR A 154 -15.13 -2.71 16.35
N PHE A 155 -14.95 -3.87 16.99
CA PHE A 155 -14.90 -3.99 18.46
C PHE A 155 -13.51 -3.68 19.05
N LEU A 156 -12.44 -3.87 18.27
CA LEU A 156 -11.06 -3.65 18.69
C LEU A 156 -10.52 -2.27 18.34
N SER A 157 -11.29 -1.43 17.64
CA SER A 157 -10.88 -0.12 17.15
C SER A 157 -10.36 0.81 18.26
N ASP A 158 -11.16 1.03 19.31
CA ASP A 158 -10.82 1.82 20.49
C ASP A 158 -9.53 1.35 21.19
N PRO A 159 -9.39 0.08 21.61
CA PRO A 159 -8.18 -0.37 22.29
C PRO A 159 -6.94 -0.32 21.37
N ILE A 160 -7.08 -0.57 20.07
CA ILE A 160 -5.97 -0.45 19.11
C ILE A 160 -5.51 1.01 19.02
N ILE A 161 -6.43 1.95 18.86
CA ILE A 161 -6.10 3.38 18.77
C ILE A 161 -5.43 3.87 20.05
N ARG A 162 -5.98 3.52 21.22
CA ARG A 162 -5.38 3.89 22.52
C ARG A 162 -3.99 3.29 22.69
N LEU A 163 -3.76 2.06 22.24
CA LEU A 163 -2.45 1.41 22.32
C LEU A 163 -1.39 2.10 21.46
N PHE A 164 -1.73 2.49 20.22
CA PHE A 164 -0.75 3.03 19.27
C PHE A 164 -0.58 4.55 19.35
N PHE A 165 -1.65 5.28 19.66
CA PHE A 165 -1.68 6.75 19.61
C PHE A 165 -1.96 7.39 20.98
N GLY A 166 -2.47 6.63 21.94
CA GLY A 166 -2.80 7.12 23.29
C GLY A 166 -4.22 7.67 23.42
N GLU A 167 -4.60 8.02 24.65
CA GLU A 167 -5.97 8.46 25.01
C GLU A 167 -6.44 9.73 24.29
N LYS A 168 -5.51 10.60 23.90
CA LYS A 168 -5.80 11.83 23.15
C LYS A 168 -6.43 11.55 21.77
N PHE A 169 -6.26 10.35 21.24
CA PHE A 169 -6.82 9.94 19.94
C PHE A 169 -8.05 9.04 20.09
N SER A 170 -8.65 8.93 21.28
CA SER A 170 -9.77 8.02 21.53
C SER A 170 -10.93 8.18 20.52
N GLU A 171 -11.22 9.40 20.05
CA GLU A 171 -12.22 9.65 19.00
C GLU A 171 -11.92 8.94 17.67
N ALA A 172 -10.64 8.65 17.38
CA ALA A 172 -10.23 7.94 16.17
C ALA A 172 -10.68 6.47 16.19
N GLY A 173 -11.01 5.91 17.35
CA GLY A 173 -11.54 4.56 17.47
C GLY A 173 -12.88 4.40 16.74
N ASN A 174 -13.84 5.30 17.00
CA ASN A 174 -15.12 5.34 16.28
C ASN A 174 -14.93 5.56 14.78
N VAL A 175 -14.02 6.46 14.39
CA VAL A 175 -13.71 6.71 12.98
C VAL A 175 -13.17 5.43 12.32
N LEU A 176 -12.25 4.73 12.98
CA LEU A 176 -11.68 3.46 12.50
C LEU A 176 -12.72 2.35 12.39
N ALA A 177 -13.62 2.25 13.37
CA ALA A 177 -14.72 1.28 13.38
C ALA A 177 -15.63 1.44 12.17
N ILE A 178 -15.90 2.68 11.74
CA ILE A 178 -16.71 2.97 10.55
C ILE A 178 -15.87 2.79 9.27
N HIS A 179 -14.67 3.36 9.26
CA HIS A 179 -13.85 3.44 8.06
C HIS A 179 -13.36 2.07 7.57
N ILE A 180 -13.15 1.08 8.46
CA ILE A 180 -12.72 -0.26 8.05
C ILE A 180 -13.73 -0.95 7.11
N TRP A 181 -15.02 -0.63 7.23
CA TRP A 181 -16.07 -1.19 6.36
C TRP A 181 -16.01 -0.63 4.94
N ALA A 182 -15.47 0.58 4.74
CA ALA A 182 -15.24 1.12 3.40
C ALA A 182 -14.26 0.25 2.60
N GLY A 183 -13.34 -0.45 3.30
CA GLY A 183 -12.43 -1.42 2.69
C GLY A 183 -13.15 -2.55 1.96
N ILE A 184 -14.33 -2.98 2.43
CA ILE A 184 -15.11 -4.06 1.78
C ILE A 184 -15.52 -3.66 0.36
N LEU A 185 -15.91 -2.40 0.16
CA LEU A 185 -16.35 -1.88 -1.14
C LEU A 185 -15.20 -1.76 -2.14
N PHE A 186 -14.00 -1.43 -1.66
CA PHE A 186 -12.81 -1.32 -2.49
C PHE A 186 -12.53 -2.63 -3.26
N PHE A 187 -12.78 -3.79 -2.65
CA PHE A 187 -12.52 -5.09 -3.27
C PHE A 187 -13.54 -5.54 -4.32
N ARG A 188 -14.71 -4.91 -4.36
CA ARG A 188 -15.77 -5.21 -5.33
C ARG A 188 -15.71 -4.31 -6.58
N GLY A 189 -14.92 -3.23 -6.53
CA GLY A 189 -14.89 -2.18 -7.56
C GLY A 189 -13.91 -2.39 -8.73
N SER A 190 -12.94 -3.29 -8.62
CA SER A 190 -12.00 -3.57 -9.72
C SER A 190 -12.67 -4.47 -10.77
N LYS A 191 -13.27 -3.86 -11.78
CA LYS A 191 -13.66 -4.56 -13.02
C LYS A 191 -12.43 -4.97 -13.83
#